data_AF-A0A835Z499-F1
#
_entry.id   AF-A0A835Z499-F1
#
_cell.length_a   1.000
_cell.length_b   1.000
_cell.length_c   1.000
_cell.angle_alpha   90.00
_cell.angle_beta   90.00
_cell.angle_gamma   90.00
#
_symmetry.space_group_name_H-M   'P 1'
#
loop_
_entity.id
_entity.type
_entity.pdbx_description
1 polymer ?
#
loop_
_entity_poly.entity_id
_entity_poly.type
_entity_poly.pdbx_seq_one_letter_code
_entity_poly.pdbx_strand_id
1 'polypeptide(L)'
;MDANKEQASLDNLEKATELGEDSGVDAAQTQSALSALGTARDAGKPKSIVKINAADVKYIMEELDTTKEETEAALHACAGDVTKAVKQLLH
;
A
#
# COMPACT_ATOMS: atom_id res chain seq x y z
N MET A 1 -3.16 44.28 38.92
CA MET A 1 -2.59 45.14 37.86
C MET A 1 -2.00 44.18 36.85
N ASP A 2 -2.87 43.69 35.99
CA ASP A 2 -2.64 42.52 35.13
C ASP A 2 -2.21 42.92 33.71
N ALA A 3 -1.89 44.20 33.52
CA ALA A 3 -1.43 44.74 32.25
C ALA A 3 -0.06 44.18 31.78
N ASN A 4 0.78 43.70 32.70
CA ASN A 4 2.13 43.24 32.36
C ASN A 4 2.16 41.78 31.84
N LYS A 5 1.07 41.02 31.99
CA LYS A 5 0.97 39.62 31.55
C LYS A 5 0.28 39.50 30.19
N GLU A 6 -0.63 40.43 29.88
CA GLU A 6 -1.29 40.54 28.58
C GLU A 6 -0.33 41.06 27.50
N GLN A 7 0.54 42.03 27.82
CA GLN A 7 1.55 42.55 26.89
C GLN A 7 2.53 41.45 26.41
N ALA A 8 3.03 40.64 27.34
CA ALA A 8 3.96 39.55 27.03
C ALA A 8 3.33 38.43 26.17
N SER A 9 2.01 38.30 26.22
CA SER A 9 1.28 37.30 25.43
C SER A 9 1.06 37.78 23.99
N LEU A 10 0.87 39.08 23.79
CA LEU A 10 0.74 39.71 22.46
C LEU A 10 2.07 39.77 21.72
N ASP A 11 3.16 40.15 22.39
CA ASP A 11 4.52 40.16 21.83
C ASP A 11 4.98 38.75 21.36
N ASN A 12 4.57 37.70 22.07
CA ASN A 12 4.87 36.32 21.68
C ASN A 12 4.02 35.86 20.48
N LEU A 13 2.80 36.38 20.33
CA LEU A 13 1.92 36.07 19.20
C LEU A 13 2.40 36.77 17.92
N GLU A 14 2.86 38.00 18.03
CA GLU A 14 3.43 38.78 16.93
C GLU A 14 4.68 38.09 16.36
N LYS A 15 5.61 37.66 17.22
CA LYS A 15 6.80 36.88 16.81
C LYS A 15 6.49 35.53 16.17
N ALA A 16 5.40 34.88 16.55
CA ALA A 16 5.00 33.59 15.96
C ALA A 16 4.47 33.75 14.53
N THR A 17 4.05 34.96 14.15
CA THR A 17 3.48 35.24 12.82
C THR A 17 4.55 35.71 11.82
N GLU A 18 5.70 36.20 12.29
CA GLU A 18 6.78 36.75 11.45
C GLU A 18 7.83 35.73 10.98
N LEU A 19 7.78 34.47 11.45
CA LEU A 19 8.79 33.44 11.12
C LEU A 19 8.13 32.20 10.54
N GLY A 20 7.57 32.37 9.35
CA GLY A 20 7.07 31.30 8.51
C GLY A 20 7.43 31.55 7.05
N GLU A 21 8.66 31.95 6.76
CA GLU A 21 9.18 31.83 5.40
C GLU A 21 9.12 30.35 5.02
N ASP A 22 8.18 30.02 4.14
CA ASP A 22 8.05 28.72 3.51
C ASP A 22 9.38 28.41 2.83
N SER A 23 10.22 27.67 3.55
CA SER A 23 11.55 27.29 3.12
C SER A 23 11.32 26.28 2.02
N GLY A 24 11.30 26.76 0.77
CA GLY A 24 10.90 26.00 -0.41
C GLY A 24 11.36 24.55 -0.30
N VAL A 25 10.38 23.65 -0.19
CA VAL A 25 10.64 22.23 0.02
C VAL A 25 11.41 21.72 -1.19
N ASP A 26 12.61 21.17 -0.95
CA ASP A 26 13.44 20.66 -2.04
C ASP A 26 12.67 19.58 -2.81
N ALA A 27 12.44 19.85 -4.10
CA ALA A 27 11.63 19.00 -4.96
C ALA A 27 12.19 17.57 -5.06
N ALA A 28 13.51 17.40 -4.93
CA ALA A 28 14.16 16.10 -5.01
C ALA A 28 13.97 15.29 -3.72
N GLN A 29 14.03 15.94 -2.55
CA GLN A 29 13.71 15.30 -1.27
C GLN A 29 12.23 14.92 -1.17
N THR A 30 11.31 15.79 -1.63
CA THR A 30 9.88 15.48 -1.64
C THR A 30 9.52 14.36 -2.60
N GLN A 31 10.10 14.32 -3.81
CA GLN A 31 9.90 13.20 -4.74
C GLN A 31 10.40 11.87 -4.15
N SER A 32 11.59 11.87 -3.53
CA SER A 32 12.15 10.65 -2.91
C SER A 32 11.29 10.15 -1.76
N ALA A 33 10.79 11.05 -0.90
CA ALA A 33 9.87 10.72 0.17
C ALA A 33 8.52 10.22 -0.38
N LEU A 34 8.00 10.82 -1.46
CA LEU A 34 6.75 10.41 -2.09
C LEU A 34 6.87 9.03 -2.75
N SER A 35 8.00 8.73 -3.40
CA SER A 35 8.30 7.41 -3.96
C SER A 35 8.38 6.34 -2.88
N ALA A 36 9.01 6.64 -1.73
CA ALA A 36 9.07 5.73 -0.59
C ALA A 36 7.70 5.49 0.08
N LEU A 37 6.82 6.51 0.11
CA LEU A 37 5.44 6.36 0.59
C LEU A 37 4.56 5.58 -0.41
N GLY A 38 4.82 5.72 -1.71
CA GLY A 38 4.12 5.00 -2.77
C GLY A 38 4.34 3.48 -2.71
N THR A 39 5.57 3.03 -2.39
CA THR A 39 5.87 1.60 -2.23
C THR A 39 5.30 1.01 -0.95
N ALA A 40 5.19 1.80 0.13
CA ALA A 40 4.60 1.35 1.40
C ALA A 40 3.07 1.12 1.31
N ARG A 41 2.35 1.83 0.42
CA ARG A 41 0.89 1.71 0.28
C ARG A 41 0.44 0.42 -0.41
N ASP A 42 1.31 -0.21 -1.20
CA ASP A 42 0.97 -1.45 -1.92
C ASP A 42 1.15 -2.71 -1.06
N ALA A 43 1.99 -2.63 -0.02
CA ALA A 43 2.30 -3.76 0.88
C ALA A 43 1.14 -4.21 1.79
N GLY A 44 -0.01 -3.50 1.77
CA GLY A 44 -1.07 -3.65 2.77
C GLY A 44 -2.44 -4.06 2.25
N LYS A 45 -2.62 -4.39 0.96
CA LYS A 45 -3.92 -4.95 0.54
C LYS A 45 -4.09 -6.31 1.22
N PRO A 46 -5.15 -6.53 2.01
CA PRO A 46 -5.45 -7.85 2.54
C PRO A 46 -5.69 -8.73 1.31
N LYS A 47 -4.73 -9.62 1.01
CA LYS A 47 -4.96 -10.72 0.09
C LYS A 47 -6.16 -11.45 0.68
N SER A 48 -7.31 -11.34 0.01
CA SER A 48 -8.48 -12.13 0.37
C SER A 48 -8.00 -13.56 0.56
N ILE A 49 -8.24 -14.13 1.74
CA ILE A 49 -7.86 -15.51 2.04
C ILE A 49 -8.82 -16.39 1.23
N VAL A 50 -8.52 -16.52 -0.05
CA VAL A 50 -9.21 -17.44 -0.95
C VAL A 50 -8.86 -18.83 -0.47
N LYS A 51 -9.87 -19.56 0.03
CA LYS A 51 -9.71 -20.96 0.40
C LYS A 51 -9.52 -21.77 -0.87
N ILE A 52 -8.28 -22.15 -1.17
CA ILE A 52 -7.98 -23.07 -2.26
C ILE A 52 -8.19 -24.50 -1.78
N ASN A 53 -8.88 -25.29 -2.58
CA ASN A 53 -9.07 -26.71 -2.34
C ASN A 53 -7.87 -27.49 -2.87
N ALA A 54 -7.24 -28.29 -2.01
CA ALA A 54 -6.07 -29.08 -2.36
C ALA A 54 -6.35 -30.16 -3.43
N ALA A 55 -7.59 -30.66 -3.52
CA ALA A 55 -7.99 -31.60 -4.56
C ALA A 55 -7.95 -30.95 -5.95
N ASP A 56 -8.38 -29.69 -6.04
CA ASP A 56 -8.41 -28.93 -7.29
C ASP A 56 -7.00 -28.60 -7.76
N VAL A 57 -6.11 -28.24 -6.82
CA VAL A 57 -4.67 -28.05 -7.13
C VAL A 57 -4.07 -29.33 -7.69
N LYS A 58 -4.31 -30.48 -7.03
CA LYS A 58 -3.77 -31.76 -7.47
C LYS A 58 -4.28 -32.14 -8.86
N TYR A 59 -5.58 -31.97 -9.12
CA TYR A 59 -6.19 -32.27 -10.41
C TYR A 59 -5.55 -31.44 -11.53
N ILE A 60 -5.40 -30.12 -11.33
CA ILE A 60 -4.81 -29.25 -12.35
C ILE A 60 -3.33 -29.57 -12.58
N MET A 61 -2.57 -29.85 -11.52
CA MET A 61 -1.17 -30.24 -11.63
C MET A 61 -0.99 -31.53 -12.44
N GLU A 62 -1.84 -32.54 -12.20
CA GLU A 62 -1.76 -33.83 -12.91
C GLU A 62 -2.20 -33.71 -14.38
N GLU A 63 -3.24 -32.93 -14.67
CA GLU A 63 -3.79 -32.81 -16.03
C GLU A 63 -3.00 -31.84 -16.92
N LEU A 64 -2.46 -30.75 -16.36
CA LEU A 64 -1.74 -29.73 -17.12
C LEU A 64 -0.22 -29.80 -16.97
N ASP A 65 0.30 -30.75 -16.19
CA ASP A 65 1.72 -30.92 -15.88
C ASP A 65 2.37 -29.59 -15.43
N THR A 66 1.64 -28.87 -14.57
CA THR A 66 2.03 -27.55 -14.03
C THR A 66 2.61 -27.68 -12.63
N THR A 67 3.43 -26.70 -12.23
CA THR A 67 3.94 -26.68 -10.87
C THR A 67 2.83 -26.31 -9.88
N LYS A 68 3.00 -26.76 -8.63
CA LYS A 68 2.10 -26.40 -7.53
C LYS A 68 1.98 -24.88 -7.36
N GLU A 69 3.10 -24.18 -7.50
CA GLU A 69 3.19 -22.73 -7.33
C GLU A 69 2.41 -22.00 -8.42
N GLU A 70 2.55 -22.40 -9.69
CA GLU A 70 1.78 -21.84 -10.80
C GLU A 70 0.28 -22.12 -10.66
N THR A 71 -0.08 -23.33 -10.25
CA THR A 71 -1.47 -23.74 -10.04
C THR A 71 -2.14 -22.95 -8.91
N GLU A 72 -1.47 -22.83 -7.77
CA GLU A 72 -1.96 -22.06 -6.64
C GLU A 72 -2.07 -20.56 -6.97
N ALA A 73 -1.11 -20.02 -7.72
CA ALA A 73 -1.15 -18.64 -8.20
C ALA A 73 -2.35 -18.39 -9.13
N ALA A 74 -2.60 -19.29 -10.09
CA ALA A 74 -3.73 -19.19 -11.00
C ALA A 74 -5.08 -19.30 -10.26
N LEU A 75 -5.20 -20.22 -9.32
CA LEU A 75 -6.39 -20.37 -8.47
C LEU A 75 -6.60 -19.16 -7.56
N HIS A 76 -5.53 -18.58 -6.99
CA HIS A 76 -5.63 -17.35 -6.22
C HIS A 76 -6.08 -16.16 -7.08
N ALA A 77 -5.55 -16.03 -8.30
CA ALA A 77 -5.95 -14.98 -9.25
C ALA A 77 -7.42 -15.13 -9.68
N CYS A 78 -7.91 -16.36 -9.77
CA CYS A 78 -9.29 -16.69 -10.12
C CYS A 78 -10.25 -16.83 -8.93
N ALA A 79 -9.85 -16.41 -7.72
CA ALA A 79 -10.66 -16.52 -6.50
C ALA A 79 -11.17 -17.95 -6.19
N GLY A 80 -10.39 -18.98 -6.56
CA GLY A 80 -10.70 -20.39 -6.36
C GLY A 80 -11.55 -21.02 -7.48
N ASP A 81 -11.84 -20.29 -8.55
CA ASP A 81 -12.57 -20.82 -9.71
C ASP A 81 -11.64 -21.67 -10.60
N VAL A 82 -11.76 -22.99 -10.47
CA VAL A 82 -11.00 -23.99 -11.23
C VAL A 82 -11.15 -23.82 -12.73
N THR A 83 -12.37 -23.52 -13.22
CA THR A 83 -12.62 -23.43 -14.66
C THR A 83 -11.93 -22.21 -15.25
N LYS A 84 -11.93 -21.08 -14.53
CA LYS A 84 -11.19 -19.88 -14.94
C LYS A 84 -9.68 -20.10 -14.85
N ALA A 85 -9.19 -20.74 -13.79
CA ALA A 85 -7.77 -21.01 -13.61
C ALA A 85 -7.23 -21.92 -14.72
N VAL A 86 -7.93 -23.02 -15.05
CA VAL A 86 -7.56 -23.92 -16.16
C VAL A 86 -7.57 -23.20 -17.50
N LYS A 87 -8.59 -22.37 -17.77
CA LYS A 87 -8.61 -21.54 -18.99
C LYS A 87 -7.43 -20.59 -19.06
N GLN A 88 -7.01 -20.02 -17.94
CA GLN A 88 -5.88 -19.11 -17.88
C GLN A 88 -4.54 -19.82 -18.08
N LEU A 89 -4.40 -21.09 -17.64
CA LEU A 89 -3.20 -21.90 -17.82
C LEU A 89 -3.06 -22.49 -19.24
N LEU A 90 -4.17 -22.63 -19.98
CA LEU A 90 -4.20 -23.16 -21.35
C LEU A 90 -4.00 -22.10 -22.44
N HIS A 91 -3.97 -20.82 -22.09
CA HIS A 91 -3.87 -19.67 -23.00
C HIS A 91 -2.50 -19.00 -22.89
#